data_AF-A0A1W1ZJ77-F1
#
_entry.id   AF-A0A1W1ZJ77-F1
#
_cell.length_a   1.000
_cell.length_b   1.000
_cell.length_c   1.000
_cell.angle_alpha   90.00
_cell.angle_beta   90.00
_cell.angle_gamma   90.00
#
_symmetry.space_group_name_H-M   'P 1'
#
loop_
_entity.id
_entity.type
_entity.pdbx_description
1 polymer ?
#
loop_
_entity_poly.entity_id
_entity_poly.type
_entity_poly.pdbx_seq_one_letter_code
_entity_poly.pdbx_strand_id
1 'polypeptide(L)'
;MRKVCCFISFCLLLAIGVNAQEPVLYRLSALEKSNIGFVSLSDNYPLSSHPDSLAIPDIKAKGPKSAKYFKLDQTYRKRFLSGTKTAETDQVFIYDYATNALAAFAVKDLNVVAVLNLYSDESDWPYAQEDYMIGFEIQTDRLKGFGDDFNTVLVAPGKKNPFGGQALKPVVWKKIKASEYPKKAIKKDVALQPGKYIAGSSYRFERDGLQYFIRDYLQNDHVFARRLVVLQSKTEKIIFEKVYSESEGVSLAPLNYVDNDKDTSINQWTGKLFKNGATVIFGFEYQSFGCPGITILGKPVKEIYINCDNRH
;
A
#
# COMPACT_ATOMS: atom_id res chain seq x y z
N MET A 1 41.83 28.55 -50.88
CA MET A 1 40.44 28.45 -50.35
C MET A 1 40.28 27.13 -49.61
N ARG A 2 40.13 27.18 -48.28
CA ARG A 2 40.12 26.01 -47.38
C ARG A 2 38.78 25.28 -47.46
N LYS A 3 38.81 23.96 -47.69
CA LYS A 3 37.67 23.05 -47.51
C LYS A 3 37.50 22.79 -46.01
N VAL A 4 36.33 23.14 -45.46
CA VAL A 4 35.92 22.77 -44.11
C VAL A 4 35.00 21.55 -44.22
N CYS A 5 35.48 20.39 -43.75
CA CYS A 5 34.65 19.23 -43.47
C CYS A 5 33.82 19.51 -42.22
N CYS A 6 32.50 19.47 -42.34
CA CYS A 6 31.60 19.50 -41.18
C CYS A 6 31.20 18.05 -40.86
N PHE A 7 31.87 17.43 -39.90
CA PHE A 7 31.44 16.16 -39.31
C PHE A 7 30.32 16.46 -38.31
N ILE A 8 29.08 16.11 -38.66
CA ILE A 8 27.96 16.12 -37.72
C ILE A 8 28.03 14.82 -36.93
N SER A 9 28.49 14.91 -35.68
CA SER A 9 28.43 13.80 -34.74
C SER A 9 27.01 13.67 -34.20
N PHE A 10 26.31 12.62 -34.64
CA PHE A 10 24.99 12.26 -34.14
C PHE A 10 25.19 11.45 -32.86
N CYS A 11 25.29 12.13 -31.71
CA CYS A 11 25.25 11.46 -30.41
C CYS A 11 23.85 10.90 -30.18
N LEU A 12 23.66 9.63 -30.52
CA LEU A 12 22.50 8.85 -30.14
C LEU A 12 22.54 8.68 -28.60
N LEU A 13 21.84 9.55 -27.88
CA LEU A 13 21.55 9.35 -26.46
C LEU A 13 20.58 8.17 -26.35
N LEU A 14 21.15 6.97 -26.24
CA LEU A 14 20.44 5.79 -25.75
C LEU A 14 19.97 6.10 -24.32
N ALA A 15 18.73 6.52 -24.20
CA ALA A 15 18.02 6.52 -22.93
C ALA A 15 17.87 5.06 -22.51
N ILE A 16 18.86 4.55 -21.80
CA ILE A 16 18.77 3.28 -21.08
C ILE A 16 17.68 3.48 -20.04
N GLY A 17 16.46 3.07 -20.37
CA GLY A 17 15.38 2.96 -19.41
C GLY A 17 15.81 1.96 -18.35
N VAL A 18 16.34 2.47 -17.24
CA VAL A 18 16.51 1.68 -16.02
C VAL A 18 15.09 1.33 -15.59
N ASN A 19 14.63 0.15 -15.98
CA ASN A 19 13.37 -0.40 -15.53
C ASN A 19 13.57 -0.72 -14.04
N ALA A 20 13.32 0.27 -13.19
CA ALA A 20 13.35 0.07 -11.75
C ALA A 20 12.26 -0.95 -11.43
N GLN A 21 12.65 -2.05 -10.78
CA GLN A 21 11.71 -3.02 -10.24
C GLN A 21 10.70 -2.29 -9.35
N GLU A 22 9.42 -2.57 -9.53
CA GLU A 22 8.37 -1.97 -8.72
C GLU A 22 8.58 -2.36 -7.25
N PRO A 23 8.45 -1.40 -6.32
CA PRO A 23 8.68 -1.68 -4.91
C PRO A 23 7.60 -2.62 -4.39
N VAL A 24 8.02 -3.63 -3.62
CA VAL A 24 7.11 -4.44 -2.82
C VAL A 24 6.85 -3.69 -1.52
N LEU A 25 5.58 -3.43 -1.24
CA LEU A 25 5.15 -2.63 -0.09
C LEU A 25 4.53 -3.50 0.97
N TYR A 26 4.73 -3.13 2.23
CA TYR A 26 4.17 -3.79 3.41
C TYR A 26 3.60 -2.77 4.39
N ARG A 27 2.70 -3.23 5.27
CA ARG A 27 2.28 -2.48 6.47
C ARG A 27 3.27 -2.64 7.62
N LEU A 28 3.36 -1.60 8.44
CA LEU A 28 3.96 -1.68 9.77
C LEU A 28 2.82 -1.76 10.79
N SER A 29 2.86 -2.75 11.68
CA SER A 29 1.88 -2.92 12.76
C SER A 29 2.57 -2.81 14.11
N ALA A 30 1.90 -2.22 15.10
CA ALA A 30 2.38 -2.29 16.48
C ALA A 30 1.99 -3.65 17.08
N LEU A 31 2.95 -4.35 17.70
CA LEU A 31 2.64 -5.54 18.49
C LEU A 31 2.08 -5.11 19.84
N GLU A 32 0.89 -5.61 20.19
CA GLU A 32 0.14 -5.18 21.38
C GLU A 32 1.01 -5.15 22.65
N LYS A 33 0.92 -4.03 23.39
CA LYS A 33 1.58 -3.82 24.69
C LYS A 33 3.11 -3.95 24.65
N SER A 34 3.73 -3.70 23.48
CA SER A 34 5.18 -3.70 23.31
C SER A 34 5.66 -2.44 22.58
N ASN A 35 6.94 -2.07 22.78
CA ASN A 35 7.59 -1.02 22.01
C ASN A 35 8.13 -1.56 20.66
N ILE A 36 7.39 -2.48 20.03
CA ILE A 36 7.83 -3.20 18.85
C ILE A 36 6.86 -2.95 17.70
N GLY A 37 7.38 -2.32 16.65
CA GLY A 37 6.79 -2.35 15.32
C GLY A 37 7.19 -3.65 14.61
N PHE A 38 6.25 -4.25 13.90
CA PHE A 38 6.43 -5.50 13.18
C PHE A 38 5.99 -5.31 11.74
N VAL A 39 6.85 -5.74 10.81
CA VAL A 39 6.54 -5.83 9.39
C VAL A 39 6.54 -7.31 9.01
N SER A 40 5.35 -7.85 8.74
CA SER A 40 5.24 -9.22 8.25
C SER A 40 5.61 -9.29 6.76
N LEU A 41 6.39 -10.30 6.39
CA LEU A 41 6.70 -10.62 5.00
C LEU A 41 6.08 -11.96 4.58
N SER A 42 5.13 -12.51 5.36
CA SER A 42 4.52 -13.81 5.13
C SER A 42 3.75 -13.92 3.81
N ASP A 43 3.22 -12.82 3.27
CA ASP A 43 2.62 -12.80 1.92
C ASP A 43 3.61 -13.26 0.81
N ASN A 44 4.91 -13.05 1.04
CA ASN A 44 6.00 -13.47 0.14
C ASN A 44 6.80 -14.65 0.70
N TYR A 45 6.45 -15.15 1.88
CA TYR A 45 7.03 -16.31 2.52
C TYR A 45 5.91 -17.22 3.05
N PRO A 46 5.13 -17.83 2.15
CA PRO A 46 3.98 -18.63 2.54
C PRO A 46 4.43 -19.80 3.41
N LEU A 47 3.74 -19.96 4.53
CA LEU A 47 3.99 -21.03 5.48
C LEU A 47 3.11 -22.23 5.15
N SER A 48 3.54 -23.41 5.59
CA SER A 48 2.89 -24.68 5.29
C SER A 48 2.45 -25.36 6.57
N SER A 49 1.23 -25.90 6.59
CA SER A 49 0.73 -26.83 7.63
C SER A 49 1.46 -28.16 7.65
N HIS A 50 2.16 -28.52 6.57
CA HIS A 50 2.86 -29.79 6.49
C HIS A 50 3.88 -29.94 7.65
N PRO A 51 3.91 -31.08 8.36
CA PRO A 51 4.83 -31.30 9.49
C PRO A 51 6.31 -31.09 9.16
N ASP A 52 6.70 -31.34 7.92
CA ASP A 52 8.08 -31.14 7.42
C ASP A 52 8.38 -29.68 7.04
N SER A 53 7.48 -28.73 7.30
CA SER A 53 7.80 -27.31 7.13
C SER A 53 9.02 -26.96 8.00
N LEU A 54 9.90 -26.13 7.48
CA LEU A 54 11.17 -25.76 8.13
C LEU A 54 11.27 -24.25 8.37
N ALA A 55 10.13 -23.55 8.39
CA ALA A 55 10.03 -22.11 8.51
C ALA A 55 10.35 -21.61 9.93
N ILE A 56 9.96 -22.38 10.94
CA ILE A 56 10.25 -22.11 12.36
C ILE A 56 10.80 -23.36 13.08
N PRO A 57 11.53 -23.20 14.20
CA PRO A 57 11.96 -24.31 15.05
C PRO A 57 10.80 -25.02 15.73
N ASP A 58 11.05 -26.24 16.22
CA ASP A 58 10.12 -26.92 17.13
C ASP A 58 9.91 -26.06 18.38
N ILE A 59 8.66 -25.64 18.55
CA ILE A 59 8.24 -24.75 19.62
C ILE A 59 7.87 -25.51 20.90
N LYS A 60 7.67 -26.83 20.86
CA LYS A 60 7.13 -27.60 22.00
C LYS A 60 7.91 -27.40 23.30
N ALA A 61 9.23 -27.26 23.20
CA ALA A 61 10.11 -27.00 24.34
C ALA A 61 9.99 -25.58 24.94
N LYS A 62 9.40 -24.61 24.22
CA LYS A 62 9.23 -23.22 24.68
C LYS A 62 7.99 -23.03 25.56
N GLY A 63 6.98 -23.89 25.40
CA GLY A 63 5.66 -23.73 25.98
C GLY A 63 4.80 -22.64 25.28
N PRO A 64 3.48 -22.62 25.53
CA PRO A 64 2.52 -21.84 24.74
C PRO A 64 2.72 -20.33 24.79
N LYS A 65 3.14 -19.78 25.95
CA LYS A 65 3.34 -18.33 26.12
C LYS A 65 4.57 -17.82 25.37
N SER A 66 5.71 -18.46 25.58
CA SER A 66 6.98 -18.09 24.93
C SER A 66 6.97 -18.39 23.43
N ALA A 67 6.06 -19.25 22.97
CA ALA A 67 5.88 -19.54 21.55
C ALA A 67 5.07 -18.47 20.81
N LYS A 68 4.35 -17.56 21.49
CA LYS A 68 3.60 -16.49 20.81
C LYS A 68 4.50 -15.47 20.08
N TYR A 69 5.73 -15.31 20.55
CA TYR A 69 6.71 -14.41 19.98
C TYR A 69 8.11 -14.92 20.26
N PHE A 70 8.96 -15.06 19.23
CA PHE A 70 10.36 -15.38 19.43
C PHE A 70 11.24 -14.99 18.25
N LYS A 71 12.53 -14.76 18.56
CA LYS A 71 13.56 -14.49 17.55
C LYS A 71 13.97 -15.78 16.85
N LEU A 72 14.09 -15.70 15.53
CA LEU A 72 14.63 -16.78 14.71
C LEU A 72 16.16 -16.75 14.75
N ASP A 73 16.76 -17.92 14.93
CA ASP A 73 18.22 -18.06 14.89
C ASP A 73 18.77 -17.90 13.45
N GLN A 74 20.09 -18.00 13.31
CA GLN A 74 20.76 -17.83 12.01
C GLN A 74 20.28 -18.82 10.93
N THR A 75 19.92 -20.05 11.30
CA THR A 75 19.45 -21.08 10.35
C THR A 75 18.11 -20.67 9.77
N TYR A 76 17.14 -20.33 10.63
CA TYR A 76 15.80 -19.94 10.20
C TYR A 76 15.80 -18.56 9.53
N ARG A 77 16.61 -17.62 10.02
CA ARG A 77 16.85 -16.33 9.37
C ARG A 77 17.32 -16.51 7.93
N LYS A 78 18.32 -17.37 7.69
CA LYS A 78 18.85 -17.61 6.33
C LYS A 78 17.76 -18.17 5.40
N ARG A 79 16.91 -19.08 5.90
CA ARG A 79 15.76 -19.61 5.14
C ARG A 79 14.74 -18.52 4.80
N PHE A 80 14.36 -17.72 5.79
CA PHE A 80 13.42 -16.60 5.62
C PHE A 80 13.93 -15.58 4.60
N LEU A 81 15.18 -15.12 4.74
CA LEU A 81 15.79 -14.16 3.82
C LEU A 81 15.89 -14.72 2.40
N SER A 82 16.26 -16.00 2.25
CA SER A 82 16.26 -16.67 0.95
C SER A 82 14.86 -16.78 0.35
N GLY A 83 13.85 -17.11 1.14
CA GLY A 83 12.48 -17.28 0.67
C GLY A 83 11.83 -15.96 0.25
N THR A 84 12.11 -14.87 0.97
CA THR A 84 11.64 -13.52 0.64
C THR A 84 12.48 -12.81 -0.42
N LYS A 85 13.59 -13.42 -0.88
CA LYS A 85 14.58 -12.80 -1.77
C LYS A 85 15.16 -11.49 -1.23
N THR A 86 15.31 -11.41 0.10
CA THR A 86 15.90 -10.28 0.81
C THR A 86 17.35 -10.61 1.17
N ALA A 87 18.30 -9.73 0.88
CA ALA A 87 19.71 -9.93 1.23
C ALA A 87 20.08 -9.21 2.54
N GLU A 88 21.07 -9.73 3.26
CA GLU A 88 21.63 -9.07 4.46
C GLU A 88 22.19 -7.66 4.17
N THR A 89 22.58 -7.41 2.92
CA THR A 89 23.08 -6.11 2.44
C THR A 89 21.97 -5.12 2.08
N ASP A 90 20.71 -5.57 2.06
CA ASP A 90 19.57 -4.71 1.76
C ASP A 90 19.21 -3.85 2.98
N GLN A 91 18.28 -2.93 2.77
CA GLN A 91 17.70 -2.10 3.81
C GLN A 91 16.19 -2.28 3.87
N VAL A 92 15.61 -2.05 5.03
CA VAL A 92 14.17 -1.89 5.23
C VAL A 92 13.89 -0.39 5.34
N PHE A 93 13.22 0.17 4.33
CA PHE A 93 12.80 1.57 4.31
C PHE A 93 11.39 1.69 4.89
N ILE A 94 11.21 2.59 5.86
CA ILE A 94 9.94 2.84 6.52
C ILE A 94 9.58 4.29 6.28
N TYR A 95 8.42 4.53 5.68
CA TYR A 95 8.05 5.84 5.18
C TYR A 95 6.64 6.21 5.61
N ASP A 96 6.52 7.29 6.35
CA ASP A 96 5.24 7.92 6.64
C ASP A 96 4.88 8.89 5.53
N TYR A 97 3.91 8.53 4.72
CA TYR A 97 3.52 9.32 3.57
C TYR A 97 2.74 10.58 3.94
N ALA A 98 2.23 10.72 5.17
CA ALA A 98 1.53 11.93 5.62
C ALA A 98 2.52 13.00 6.10
N THR A 99 3.55 12.60 6.83
CA THR A 99 4.52 13.51 7.45
C THR A 99 5.82 13.66 6.66
N ASN A 100 6.08 12.78 5.68
CA ASN A 100 7.36 12.63 4.99
C ASN A 100 8.50 12.12 5.88
N ALA A 101 8.19 11.49 7.02
CA ALA A 101 9.21 10.85 7.84
C ALA A 101 9.75 9.59 7.13
N LEU A 102 11.06 9.42 7.15
CA LEU A 102 11.75 8.28 6.54
C LEU A 102 12.79 7.72 7.50
N ALA A 103 12.71 6.42 7.77
CA ALA A 103 13.73 5.65 8.45
C ALA A 103 14.25 4.54 7.52
N ALA A 104 15.50 4.15 7.73
CA ALA A 104 16.13 3.06 7.00
C ALA A 104 16.99 2.22 7.95
N PHE A 105 16.83 0.91 7.89
CA PHE A 105 17.55 -0.03 8.73
C PHE A 105 18.22 -1.09 7.86
N ALA A 106 19.50 -1.38 8.08
CA ALA A 106 20.13 -2.48 7.38
C ALA A 106 19.51 -3.80 7.82
N VAL A 107 19.22 -4.70 6.87
CA VAL A 107 18.57 -6.00 7.16
C VAL A 107 19.39 -6.78 8.19
N LYS A 108 20.72 -6.80 8.04
CA LYS A 108 21.65 -7.45 8.98
C LYS A 108 21.56 -6.98 10.44
N ASP A 109 21.02 -5.78 10.68
CA ASP A 109 20.92 -5.17 12.02
C ASP A 109 19.52 -5.33 12.63
N LEU A 110 18.58 -5.94 11.90
CA LEU A 110 17.21 -6.23 12.37
C LEU A 110 17.10 -7.69 12.80
N ASN A 111 16.36 -7.97 13.88
CA ASN A 111 16.01 -9.36 14.19
C ASN A 111 14.88 -9.82 13.25
N VAL A 112 14.97 -11.08 12.84
CA VAL A 112 13.83 -11.78 12.23
C VAL A 112 13.10 -12.50 13.35
N VAL A 113 11.80 -12.30 13.43
CA VAL A 113 10.94 -12.85 14.48
C VAL A 113 9.78 -13.62 13.88
N ALA A 114 9.32 -14.62 14.63
CA ALA A 114 8.05 -15.28 14.41
C ALA A 114 7.05 -14.77 15.46
N VAL A 115 5.87 -14.37 15.01
CA VAL A 115 4.77 -13.83 15.82
C VAL A 115 3.53 -14.66 15.54
N LEU A 116 2.87 -15.16 16.58
CA LEU A 116 1.60 -15.86 16.42
C LEU A 116 0.54 -14.91 15.86
N ASN A 117 -0.25 -15.36 14.90
CA ASN A 117 -1.33 -14.57 14.33
C ASN A 117 -2.46 -14.34 15.34
N LEU A 118 -3.34 -13.39 15.03
CA LEU A 118 -4.43 -12.96 15.91
C LEU A 118 -5.64 -13.93 16.00
N TYR A 119 -5.68 -14.96 15.16
CA TYR A 119 -6.71 -16.00 15.14
C TYR A 119 -6.34 -17.24 15.97
N SER A 120 -5.12 -17.31 16.48
CA SER A 120 -4.67 -18.44 17.32
C SER A 120 -4.48 -17.98 18.76
N ASP A 121 -4.90 -18.81 19.72
CA ASP A 121 -4.76 -18.55 21.15
C ASP A 121 -4.16 -19.73 21.91
N GLU A 122 -3.96 -19.61 23.23
CA GLU A 122 -3.27 -20.65 24.03
C GLU A 122 -3.97 -22.02 24.02
N SER A 123 -5.26 -22.08 23.67
CA SER A 123 -6.02 -23.33 23.54
C SER A 123 -5.67 -24.13 22.27
N ASP A 124 -5.10 -23.47 21.26
CA ASP A 124 -4.64 -24.11 20.01
C ASP A 124 -3.25 -24.77 20.15
N TRP A 125 -2.69 -24.79 21.36
CA TRP A 125 -1.37 -25.36 21.59
C TRP A 125 -1.33 -26.88 21.34
N PRO A 126 -0.33 -27.41 20.59
CA PRO A 126 0.78 -26.69 19.95
C PRO A 126 0.38 -26.02 18.62
N TYR A 127 0.82 -24.78 18.44
CA TYR A 127 0.54 -24.00 17.23
C TYR A 127 1.18 -24.64 15.99
N ALA A 128 0.47 -24.61 14.88
CA ALA A 128 0.99 -24.99 13.58
C ALA A 128 1.95 -23.91 13.04
N GLN A 129 2.81 -24.28 12.09
CA GLN A 129 3.72 -23.29 11.51
C GLN A 129 2.98 -22.22 10.70
N GLU A 130 1.87 -22.60 10.06
CA GLU A 130 1.03 -21.65 9.33
C GLU A 130 0.36 -20.63 10.25
N ASP A 131 0.31 -20.86 11.57
CA ASP A 131 -0.22 -19.89 12.52
C ASP A 131 0.71 -18.69 12.73
N TYR A 132 1.94 -18.73 12.22
CA TYR A 132 2.92 -17.68 12.45
C TYR A 132 3.00 -16.66 11.32
N MET A 133 3.19 -15.41 11.69
CA MET A 133 3.68 -14.34 10.83
C MET A 133 5.19 -14.22 11.03
N ILE A 134 5.96 -14.11 9.94
CA ILE A 134 7.43 -14.00 10.01
C ILE A 134 7.87 -12.71 9.33
N GLY A 135 8.72 -11.96 10.03
CA GLY A 135 9.06 -10.61 9.61
C GLY A 135 10.16 -9.97 10.42
N PHE A 136 10.35 -8.67 10.24
CA PHE A 136 11.35 -7.91 10.98
C PHE A 136 10.74 -7.22 12.19
N GLU A 137 11.43 -7.30 13.33
CA GLU A 137 11.13 -6.46 14.51
C GLU A 137 11.84 -5.10 14.38
N ILE A 138 11.13 -4.01 14.67
CA ILE A 138 11.65 -2.64 14.68
C ILE A 138 11.27 -2.01 16.02
N GLN A 139 12.24 -1.52 16.78
CA GLN A 139 11.95 -0.81 18.03
C GLN A 139 11.32 0.55 17.73
N THR A 140 10.17 0.85 18.34
CA THR A 140 9.37 2.03 18.02
C THR A 140 10.05 3.35 18.42
N ASP A 141 10.94 3.32 19.41
CA ASP A 141 11.78 4.46 19.81
C ASP A 141 12.77 4.91 18.72
N ARG A 142 13.06 4.02 17.75
CA ARG A 142 13.86 4.32 16.54
C ARG A 142 13.04 4.96 15.44
N LEU A 143 11.71 5.06 15.58
CA LEU A 143 10.77 5.66 14.64
C LEU A 143 10.35 7.06 15.11
N LYS A 144 11.32 7.90 15.46
CA LYS A 144 11.06 9.29 15.84
C LYS A 144 10.44 10.05 14.66
N GLY A 145 9.31 10.72 14.92
CA GLY A 145 8.57 11.50 13.92
C GLY A 145 7.48 10.72 13.17
N PHE A 146 7.26 9.45 13.51
CA PHE A 146 6.13 8.65 13.04
C PHE A 146 4.99 8.74 14.06
N GLY A 147 3.74 8.61 13.60
CA GLY A 147 2.57 8.49 14.48
C GLY A 147 2.47 7.09 15.11
N ASP A 148 1.72 6.99 16.22
CA ASP A 148 1.63 5.75 17.02
C ASP A 148 0.84 4.63 16.35
N ASP A 149 -0.06 4.94 15.42
CA ASP A 149 -0.98 3.99 14.78
C ASP A 149 -0.44 3.38 13.47
N PHE A 150 0.66 3.93 12.94
CA PHE A 150 1.27 3.55 11.66
C PHE A 150 0.32 3.49 10.45
N ASN A 151 -0.86 4.13 10.52
CA ASN A 151 -1.89 4.06 9.47
C ASN A 151 -1.43 4.68 8.14
N THR A 152 -0.48 5.61 8.21
CA THR A 152 0.14 6.29 7.06
C THR A 152 1.54 5.79 6.72
N VAL A 153 1.94 4.64 7.29
CA VAL A 153 3.29 4.10 7.13
C VAL A 153 3.30 2.98 6.10
N LEU A 154 4.28 3.05 5.20
CA LEU A 154 4.61 2.02 4.23
C LEU A 154 6.04 1.53 4.47
N VAL A 155 6.23 0.21 4.34
CA VAL A 155 7.54 -0.43 4.46
C VAL A 155 7.95 -1.03 3.13
N ALA A 156 9.21 -0.86 2.75
CA ALA A 156 9.78 -1.44 1.53
C ALA A 156 11.19 -1.99 1.80
N PRO A 157 11.37 -3.32 1.85
CA PRO A 157 12.68 -3.95 1.81
C PRO A 157 13.34 -3.81 0.43
N GLY A 158 14.64 -3.57 0.39
CA GLY A 158 15.44 -3.64 -0.84
C GLY A 158 16.73 -2.84 -0.81
N LYS A 159 17.40 -2.79 -1.97
CA LYS A 159 18.71 -2.13 -2.13
C LYS A 159 18.67 -0.61 -2.11
N LYS A 160 17.54 -0.01 -2.49
CA LYS A 160 17.40 1.44 -2.69
C LYS A 160 16.04 1.92 -2.20
N ASN A 161 16.03 3.08 -1.55
CA ASN A 161 14.81 3.75 -1.11
C ASN A 161 13.92 4.10 -2.31
N PRO A 162 12.69 3.56 -2.41
CA PRO A 162 11.77 3.84 -3.50
C PRO A 162 10.98 5.15 -3.32
N PHE A 163 10.92 5.71 -2.12
CA PHE A 163 10.02 6.82 -1.77
C PHE A 163 10.52 8.19 -2.21
N GLY A 164 9.61 9.03 -2.70
CA GLY A 164 9.86 10.31 -3.36
C GLY A 164 10.34 11.45 -2.45
N GLY A 165 10.32 11.26 -1.13
CA GLY A 165 10.76 12.27 -0.16
C GLY A 165 9.83 13.50 -0.11
N GLN A 166 8.55 13.33 -0.41
CA GLN A 166 7.52 14.36 -0.30
C GLN A 166 6.24 13.79 0.33
N ALA A 167 5.69 14.48 1.33
CA ALA A 167 4.40 14.14 1.92
C ALA A 167 3.31 14.12 0.84
N LEU A 168 2.51 13.06 0.85
CA LEU A 168 1.24 13.01 0.15
C LEU A 168 0.27 14.00 0.76
N LYS A 169 -0.80 14.26 0.02
CA LYS A 169 -1.76 15.28 0.36
C LYS A 169 -3.14 14.67 0.46
N PRO A 170 -3.88 14.98 1.54
CA PRO A 170 -5.27 14.59 1.65
C PRO A 170 -6.04 15.14 0.45
N VAL A 171 -6.93 14.33 -0.11
CA VAL A 171 -7.89 14.83 -1.08
C VAL A 171 -8.95 15.64 -0.33
N VAL A 172 -9.14 16.91 -0.70
CA VAL A 172 -10.15 17.78 -0.08
C VAL A 172 -11.31 17.94 -1.05
N TRP A 173 -12.37 17.17 -0.83
CA TRP A 173 -13.50 17.10 -1.75
C TRP A 173 -14.40 18.33 -1.63
N LYS A 174 -14.65 19.02 -2.75
CA LYS A 174 -15.62 20.11 -2.83
C LYS A 174 -16.87 19.64 -3.55
N LYS A 175 -18.03 19.74 -2.89
CA LYS A 175 -19.33 19.43 -3.51
C LYS A 175 -19.59 20.32 -4.74
N ILE A 176 -20.09 19.72 -5.82
CA ILE A 176 -20.40 20.38 -7.10
C ILE A 176 -21.81 20.03 -7.57
N LYS A 177 -22.33 20.79 -8.54
CA LYS A 177 -23.60 20.44 -9.19
C LYS A 177 -23.42 19.20 -10.05
N ALA A 178 -24.48 18.39 -10.16
CA ALA A 178 -24.46 17.18 -10.99
C ALA A 178 -24.13 17.46 -12.48
N SER A 179 -24.43 18.66 -12.97
CA SER A 179 -24.12 19.13 -14.33
C SER A 179 -22.63 19.38 -14.58
N GLU A 180 -21.84 19.61 -13.52
CA GLU A 180 -20.38 19.83 -13.60
C GLU A 180 -19.59 18.51 -13.64
N TYR A 181 -20.20 17.40 -13.26
CA TYR A 181 -19.55 16.09 -13.32
C TYR A 181 -19.38 15.63 -14.78
N PRO A 182 -18.23 15.02 -15.15
CA PRO A 182 -17.97 14.57 -16.51
C PRO A 182 -19.05 13.62 -17.05
N LYS A 183 -19.74 14.03 -18.12
CA LYS A 183 -20.84 13.27 -18.76
C LYS A 183 -20.37 12.07 -19.60
N LYS A 184 -19.07 11.81 -19.70
CA LYS A 184 -18.54 10.68 -20.49
C LYS A 184 -19.09 9.36 -19.95
N ALA A 185 -19.56 8.51 -20.87
CA ALA A 185 -20.12 7.20 -20.56
C ALA A 185 -19.14 6.37 -19.73
N ILE A 186 -19.67 5.66 -18.74
CA ILE A 186 -18.89 4.67 -17.97
C ILE A 186 -18.44 3.61 -18.97
N LYS A 187 -17.15 3.27 -18.98
CA LYS A 187 -16.72 2.12 -19.79
C LYS A 187 -17.49 0.88 -19.33
N LYS A 188 -17.88 0.00 -20.25
CA LYS A 188 -18.78 -1.14 -19.97
C LYS A 188 -18.23 -2.10 -18.90
N ASP A 189 -16.92 -2.20 -18.79
CA ASP A 189 -16.16 -2.98 -17.80
C ASP A 189 -16.18 -2.37 -16.38
N VAL A 190 -16.67 -1.13 -16.24
CA VAL A 190 -16.76 -0.39 -14.97
C VAL A 190 -18.22 0.01 -14.68
N ALA A 191 -19.18 -0.44 -15.50
CA ALA A 191 -20.56 0.00 -15.44
C ALA A 191 -21.33 -0.66 -14.27
N LEU A 192 -21.87 0.17 -13.39
CA LEU A 192 -22.90 -0.25 -12.45
C LEU A 192 -24.14 -0.74 -13.22
N GLN A 193 -24.83 -1.74 -12.67
CA GLN A 193 -26.02 -2.31 -13.30
C GLN A 193 -27.06 -1.21 -13.58
N PRO A 194 -27.47 -1.02 -14.86
CA PRO A 194 -28.45 -0.01 -15.22
C PRO A 194 -29.77 -0.18 -14.45
N GLY A 195 -30.36 0.93 -13.99
CA GLY A 195 -31.65 0.94 -13.29
C GLY A 195 -31.62 0.52 -11.82
N LYS A 196 -30.49 -0.01 -11.32
CA LYS A 196 -30.35 -0.44 -9.92
C LYS A 196 -29.93 0.68 -8.96
N TYR A 197 -29.28 1.73 -9.47
CA TYR A 197 -28.64 2.77 -8.66
C TYR A 197 -29.10 4.17 -9.05
N ILE A 198 -29.23 5.04 -8.06
CA ILE A 198 -29.57 6.47 -8.24
C ILE A 198 -28.29 7.30 -8.11
N ALA A 199 -28.07 8.25 -9.01
CA ALA A 199 -26.92 9.15 -8.92
C ALA A 199 -27.09 10.12 -7.73
N GLY A 200 -26.07 10.17 -6.88
CA GLY A 200 -26.03 11.00 -5.68
C GLY A 200 -25.24 12.29 -5.81
N SER A 201 -24.65 12.70 -4.69
CA SER A 201 -23.78 13.87 -4.63
C SER A 201 -22.54 13.68 -5.53
N SER A 202 -22.06 14.79 -6.08
CA SER A 202 -20.83 14.83 -6.88
C SER A 202 -19.85 15.80 -6.24
N TYR A 203 -18.57 15.46 -6.29
CA TYR A 203 -17.50 16.25 -5.70
C TYR A 203 -16.34 16.39 -6.68
N ARG A 204 -15.57 17.47 -6.51
CA ARG A 204 -14.33 17.70 -7.25
C ARG A 204 -13.16 18.01 -6.33
N PHE A 205 -11.98 17.70 -6.82
CA PHE A 205 -10.70 18.13 -6.27
C PHE A 205 -9.75 18.42 -7.43
N GLU A 206 -8.85 19.38 -7.28
CA GLU A 206 -7.89 19.73 -8.33
C GLU A 206 -6.51 19.91 -7.74
N ARG A 207 -5.51 19.35 -8.42
CA ARG A 207 -4.12 19.42 -7.98
C ARG A 207 -3.15 19.05 -9.10
N ASP A 208 -2.01 19.73 -9.15
CA ASP A 208 -0.85 19.36 -9.98
C ASP A 208 -1.21 19.11 -11.47
N GLY A 209 -2.15 19.90 -12.00
CA GLY A 209 -2.64 19.79 -13.38
C GLY A 209 -3.57 18.60 -13.64
N LEU A 210 -4.14 18.02 -12.58
CA LEU A 210 -5.18 16.99 -12.61
C LEU A 210 -6.47 17.49 -11.96
N GLN A 211 -7.60 17.06 -12.52
CA GLN A 211 -8.93 17.25 -11.94
C GLN A 211 -9.52 15.89 -11.59
N TYR A 212 -9.98 15.75 -10.37
CA TYR A 212 -10.55 14.54 -9.81
C TYR A 212 -12.03 14.80 -9.59
N PHE A 213 -12.87 13.91 -10.11
CA PHE A 213 -14.31 13.96 -9.94
C PHE A 213 -14.77 12.65 -9.33
N ILE A 214 -15.56 12.71 -8.27
CA ILE A 214 -16.16 11.53 -7.66
C ILE A 214 -17.67 11.72 -7.54
N ARG A 215 -18.43 10.67 -7.81
CA ARG A 215 -19.89 10.67 -7.70
C ARG A 215 -20.36 9.46 -6.93
N ASP A 216 -21.23 9.70 -5.95
CA ASP A 216 -21.92 8.66 -5.21
C ASP A 216 -23.03 8.03 -6.06
N TYR A 217 -23.27 6.75 -5.85
CA TYR A 217 -24.37 5.98 -6.40
C TYR A 217 -25.10 5.28 -5.26
N LEU A 218 -26.38 5.60 -5.10
CA LEU A 218 -27.20 5.13 -4.01
C LEU A 218 -27.96 3.87 -4.37
N GLN A 219 -28.11 2.99 -3.39
CA GLN A 219 -29.05 1.86 -3.38
C GLN A 219 -29.80 1.91 -2.05
N ASN A 220 -31.14 2.02 -2.08
CA ASN A 220 -31.96 2.15 -0.87
C ASN A 220 -31.48 3.27 0.08
N ASP A 221 -31.21 4.47 -0.47
CA ASP A 221 -30.70 5.65 0.25
C ASP A 221 -29.31 5.51 0.92
N HIS A 222 -28.64 4.37 0.76
CA HIS A 222 -27.27 4.13 1.17
C HIS A 222 -26.29 4.34 0.01
N VAL A 223 -25.11 4.92 0.28
CA VAL A 223 -24.05 5.06 -0.74
C VAL A 223 -23.40 3.70 -0.96
N PHE A 224 -23.79 3.01 -2.03
CA PHE A 224 -23.31 1.66 -2.35
C PHE A 224 -22.05 1.67 -3.21
N ALA A 225 -21.89 2.68 -4.07
CA ALA A 225 -20.76 2.78 -4.98
C ALA A 225 -20.33 4.22 -5.22
N ARG A 226 -19.06 4.38 -5.63
CA ARG A 226 -18.49 5.67 -6.06
C ARG A 226 -17.72 5.51 -7.35
N ARG A 227 -18.02 6.36 -8.33
CA ARG A 227 -17.22 6.46 -9.55
C ARG A 227 -16.22 7.60 -9.43
N LEU A 228 -14.94 7.29 -9.54
CA LEU A 228 -13.85 8.24 -9.63
C LEU A 228 -13.44 8.41 -11.11
N VAL A 229 -13.31 9.65 -11.56
CA VAL A 229 -12.78 10.03 -12.87
C VAL A 229 -11.67 11.06 -12.66
N VAL A 230 -10.52 10.82 -13.27
CA VAL A 230 -9.39 11.76 -13.25
C VAL A 230 -9.08 12.25 -14.66
N LEU A 231 -9.10 13.57 -14.82
CA LEU A 231 -8.80 14.28 -16.06
C LEU A 231 -7.46 14.98 -15.95
N GLN A 232 -6.76 15.10 -17.08
CA GLN A 232 -5.69 16.07 -17.23
C GLN A 232 -6.30 17.47 -17.45
N SER A 233 -6.01 18.45 -16.57
CA SER A 233 -6.69 19.76 -16.56
C SER A 233 -6.60 20.51 -17.88
N LYS A 234 -5.47 20.42 -18.59
CA LYS A 234 -5.25 21.18 -19.85
C LYS A 234 -5.98 20.61 -21.06
N THR A 235 -6.16 19.29 -21.10
CA THR A 235 -6.65 18.60 -22.30
C THR A 235 -8.01 17.94 -22.08
N GLU A 236 -8.53 17.95 -20.86
CA GLU A 236 -9.76 17.27 -20.42
C GLU A 236 -9.80 15.77 -20.78
N LYS A 237 -8.61 15.19 -20.94
CA LYS A 237 -8.45 13.77 -21.28
C LYS A 237 -8.60 12.97 -20.01
N ILE A 238 -9.48 11.97 -20.03
CA ILE A 238 -9.55 10.95 -18.97
C ILE A 238 -8.24 10.18 -18.97
N ILE A 239 -7.55 10.21 -17.84
CA ILE A 239 -6.35 9.39 -17.62
C ILE A 239 -6.63 8.20 -16.70
N PHE A 240 -7.69 8.28 -15.89
CA PHE A 240 -8.10 7.21 -15.00
C PHE A 240 -9.61 7.25 -14.73
N GLU A 241 -10.19 6.08 -14.58
CA GLU A 241 -11.57 5.87 -14.22
C GLU A 241 -11.69 4.54 -13.45
N LYS A 242 -12.37 4.56 -12.30
CA LYS A 242 -12.66 3.36 -11.50
C LYS A 242 -13.98 3.54 -10.76
N VAL A 243 -14.69 2.44 -10.56
CA VAL A 243 -15.82 2.36 -9.63
C VAL A 243 -15.36 1.56 -8.43
N TYR A 244 -15.59 2.13 -7.26
CA TYR A 244 -15.45 1.49 -5.95
C TYR A 244 -16.85 1.13 -5.49
N SER A 245 -17.05 -0.06 -4.93
CA SER A 245 -18.38 -0.52 -4.52
C SER A 245 -18.31 -1.47 -3.35
N GLU A 246 -19.32 -1.43 -2.50
CA GLU A 246 -19.43 -2.38 -1.39
C GLU A 246 -19.62 -3.81 -1.91
N SER A 247 -18.96 -4.74 -1.24
CA SER A 247 -19.11 -6.17 -1.44
C SER A 247 -18.81 -6.89 -0.12
N GLU A 248 -18.88 -8.22 -0.14
CA GLU A 248 -18.44 -9.01 1.02
C GLU A 248 -16.99 -8.66 1.38
N GLY A 249 -16.80 -8.19 2.62
CA GLY A 249 -15.53 -7.69 3.16
C GLY A 249 -14.90 -6.49 2.46
N VAL A 250 -15.68 -5.70 1.71
CA VAL A 250 -15.24 -4.40 1.18
C VAL A 250 -16.29 -3.36 1.51
N SER A 251 -15.89 -2.31 2.21
CA SER A 251 -16.73 -1.15 2.51
C SER A 251 -16.12 0.14 1.95
N LEU A 252 -16.97 1.12 1.66
CA LEU A 252 -16.47 2.42 1.18
C LEU A 252 -15.89 3.24 2.33
N ALA A 253 -14.67 3.74 2.17
CA ALA A 253 -14.10 4.68 3.12
C ALA A 253 -14.83 6.03 3.03
N PRO A 254 -15.13 6.73 4.13
CA PRO A 254 -15.74 8.06 4.10
C PRO A 254 -14.95 9.04 3.25
N LEU A 255 -15.64 9.96 2.56
CA LEU A 255 -14.97 10.99 1.79
C LEU A 255 -14.39 12.04 2.75
N ASN A 256 -13.08 12.27 2.64
CA ASN A 256 -12.38 13.28 3.44
C ASN A 256 -13.11 14.63 3.43
N TYR A 257 -13.36 15.18 4.61
CA TYR A 257 -13.95 16.52 4.81
C TYR A 257 -15.36 16.73 4.22
N VAL A 258 -16.09 15.65 3.95
CA VAL A 258 -17.48 15.70 3.46
C VAL A 258 -18.43 15.14 4.51
N ASP A 259 -18.15 13.93 4.95
CA ASP A 259 -18.92 13.26 5.97
C ASP A 259 -18.44 13.85 7.31
N ASN A 260 -19.29 14.64 7.99
CA ASN A 260 -19.01 15.33 9.26
C ASN A 260 -18.85 14.32 10.42
N ASP A 261 -17.99 13.33 10.27
CA ASP A 261 -17.70 12.39 11.32
C ASP A 261 -16.72 13.03 12.31
N LYS A 262 -17.04 12.94 13.59
CA LYS A 262 -16.28 13.60 14.67
C LYS A 262 -14.93 12.93 14.92
N ASP A 263 -14.67 11.80 14.27
CA ASP A 263 -13.39 11.10 14.21
C ASP A 263 -12.83 11.15 12.78
N THR A 264 -12.25 12.29 12.41
CA THR A 264 -11.78 12.56 11.05
C THR A 264 -10.47 11.83 10.73
N SER A 265 -10.52 10.51 10.56
CA SER A 265 -9.42 9.79 9.91
C SER A 265 -9.29 10.26 8.46
N ILE A 266 -8.07 10.55 8.02
CA ILE A 266 -7.81 10.95 6.62
C ILE A 266 -7.65 9.68 5.79
N ASN A 267 -8.60 9.46 4.89
CA ASN A 267 -8.71 8.24 4.10
C ASN A 267 -8.06 8.40 2.72
N GLN A 268 -8.49 9.38 1.92
CA GLN A 268 -8.01 9.52 0.55
C GLN A 268 -6.74 10.37 0.44
N TRP A 269 -5.73 9.83 -0.23
CA TRP A 269 -4.43 10.48 -0.42
C TRP A 269 -4.04 10.53 -1.90
N THR A 270 -3.33 11.61 -2.29
CA THR A 270 -2.74 11.73 -3.63
C THR A 270 -1.41 12.51 -3.59
N GLY A 271 -0.55 12.28 -4.58
CA GLY A 271 0.74 12.97 -4.71
C GLY A 271 1.83 12.08 -5.31
N LYS A 272 3.09 12.47 -5.10
CA LYS A 272 4.28 11.74 -5.58
C LYS A 272 4.82 10.82 -4.49
N LEU A 273 4.37 9.57 -4.49
CA LEU A 273 4.81 8.58 -3.50
C LEU A 273 6.22 8.05 -3.79
N PHE A 274 6.54 7.79 -5.07
CA PHE A 274 7.80 7.16 -5.47
C PHE A 274 8.75 8.15 -6.15
N LYS A 275 10.06 7.90 -6.04
CA LYS A 275 11.08 8.69 -6.75
C LYS A 275 10.84 8.64 -8.25
N ASN A 276 10.76 9.82 -8.87
CA ASN A 276 10.49 9.97 -10.30
C ASN A 276 9.19 9.27 -10.77
N GLY A 277 8.28 8.97 -9.84
CA GLY A 277 7.04 8.25 -10.11
C GLY A 277 5.93 9.14 -10.66
N ALA A 278 4.93 8.51 -11.27
CA ALA A 278 3.66 9.17 -11.56
C ALA A 278 2.90 9.48 -10.26
N THR A 279 1.88 10.34 -10.37
CA THR A 279 1.02 10.69 -9.22
C THR A 279 0.22 9.47 -8.81
N VAL A 280 0.04 9.24 -7.51
CA VAL A 280 -0.78 8.15 -6.98
C VAL A 280 -2.11 8.65 -6.45
N ILE A 281 -3.10 7.77 -6.35
CA ILE A 281 -4.37 8.01 -5.65
C ILE A 281 -4.88 6.72 -5.03
N PHE A 282 -5.33 6.76 -3.76
CA PHE A 282 -5.81 5.59 -3.04
C PHE A 282 -6.64 5.98 -1.80
N GLY A 283 -7.15 4.98 -1.07
CA GLY A 283 -7.88 5.17 0.20
C GLY A 283 -9.40 5.30 0.06
N PHE A 284 -9.99 4.65 -0.95
CA PHE A 284 -11.44 4.74 -1.24
C PHE A 284 -12.27 3.61 -0.63
N GLU A 285 -11.62 2.52 -0.22
CA GLU A 285 -12.24 1.32 0.31
C GLU A 285 -11.47 0.83 1.54
N TYR A 286 -12.19 0.28 2.51
CA TYR A 286 -11.64 -0.59 3.53
C TYR A 286 -11.84 -2.04 3.08
N GLN A 287 -10.85 -2.88 3.38
CA GLN A 287 -10.87 -4.29 3.04
C GLN A 287 -10.76 -5.11 4.32
N SER A 288 -11.74 -5.97 4.54
CA SER A 288 -11.70 -7.06 5.52
C SER A 288 -11.07 -8.31 4.89
N PHE A 289 -11.27 -8.52 3.59
CA PHE A 289 -10.62 -9.57 2.79
C PHE A 289 -9.71 -8.92 1.75
N GLY A 290 -8.45 -9.35 1.69
CA GLY A 290 -7.45 -8.80 0.80
C GLY A 290 -6.69 -7.61 1.38
N CYS A 291 -5.88 -6.98 0.53
CA CYS A 291 -5.01 -5.89 0.94
C CYS A 291 -5.24 -4.61 0.11
N PRO A 292 -5.09 -3.42 0.73
CA PRO A 292 -5.31 -2.15 0.04
C PRO A 292 -4.32 -1.92 -1.10
N GLY A 293 -4.82 -1.31 -2.17
CA GLY A 293 -4.06 -0.96 -3.37
C GLY A 293 -3.72 0.53 -3.46
N ILE A 294 -2.62 0.82 -4.16
CA ILE A 294 -2.19 2.15 -4.56
C ILE A 294 -2.26 2.26 -6.08
N THR A 295 -3.17 3.10 -6.59
CA THR A 295 -3.26 3.36 -8.02
C THR A 295 -2.22 4.40 -8.45
N ILE A 296 -1.39 4.05 -9.42
CA ILE A 296 -0.44 4.93 -10.10
C ILE A 296 -1.09 5.49 -11.37
N LEU A 297 -1.29 6.81 -11.44
CA LEU A 297 -1.89 7.54 -12.57
C LEU A 297 -0.90 7.75 -13.74
N GLY A 298 -0.09 6.73 -14.03
CA GLY A 298 0.88 6.69 -15.13
C GLY A 298 0.26 6.28 -16.47
N LYS A 299 1.14 6.03 -17.46
CA LYS A 299 0.76 5.41 -18.74
C LYS A 299 1.64 4.17 -18.96
N PRO A 300 1.11 2.95 -18.83
CA PRO A 300 -0.25 2.62 -18.40
C PRO A 300 -0.51 2.98 -16.93
N VAL A 301 -1.80 3.06 -16.56
CA VAL A 301 -2.20 3.05 -15.15
C VAL A 301 -1.82 1.69 -14.56
N LYS A 302 -1.35 1.70 -13.31
CA LYS A 302 -0.93 0.49 -12.59
C LYS A 302 -1.49 0.50 -11.17
N GLU A 303 -1.59 -0.67 -10.57
CA GLU A 303 -1.97 -0.86 -9.17
C GLU A 303 -0.81 -1.54 -8.44
N ILE A 304 -0.41 -1.02 -7.28
CA ILE A 304 0.53 -1.67 -6.36
C ILE A 304 -0.23 -2.04 -5.09
N TYR A 305 -0.31 -3.33 -4.77
CA TYR A 305 -0.92 -3.79 -3.54
C TYR A 305 0.07 -3.73 -2.38
N ILE A 306 -0.43 -3.34 -1.21
CA ILE A 306 0.34 -3.28 0.04
C ILE A 306 0.18 -4.62 0.74
N ASN A 307 1.22 -5.44 0.82
CA ASN A 307 1.18 -6.70 1.58
C ASN A 307 0.84 -6.41 3.04
N CYS A 308 -0.16 -7.12 3.55
CA CYS A 308 -0.79 -6.85 4.83
C CYS A 308 -0.98 -8.11 5.69
N ASP A 309 -0.43 -9.25 5.25
CA ASP A 309 -0.60 -10.57 5.85
C ASP A 309 -2.08 -10.92 6.01
N ASN A 310 -2.84 -10.81 4.91
CA ASN A 310 -4.26 -11.15 4.94
C ASN A 310 -4.43 -12.67 4.99
N ARG A 311 -4.90 -13.17 6.13
CA ARG A 311 -5.14 -14.60 6.40
C ARG A 311 -6.62 -15.00 6.38
N HIS A 312 -7.48 -14.07 5.98
CA HIS A 312 -8.87 -14.36 5.70
C HIS A 312 -9.07 -14.81 4.25
#